data_AF-A0A514X291-F1
#
_entry.id   AF-A0A514X291-F1
#
_cell.length_a   1.000
_cell.length_b   1.000
_cell.length_c   1.000
_cell.angle_alpha   90.00
_cell.angle_beta   90.00
_cell.angle_gamma   90.00
#
_symmetry.space_group_name_H-M   'P 1'
#
loop_
_entity.id
_entity.type
_entity.pdbx_description
1 polymer ?
#
loop_
_entity_poly.entity_id
_entity_poly.type
_entity_poly.pdbx_seq_one_letter_code
_entity_poly.pdbx_strand_id
1 'polypeptide(L)'
;MNVILLAGIVGMWVRLNRPPKDDPRLSKGLQLLQSKIAVLEDLSDRTETQVNQLTALLEQKVKDIQAKIQASEKQIAKIDQSMQKSLEVAKIFQDRIPHNEIVERQNTIKYVKAARMAHQGADIEEIAAQCPELSRGEIEFIAKVNRDQLMFCEESLPEWAAHTDEETAMTDSSDLSDVDNISFGAPLQREKTSDISSIFEVPRNENDQLKKLGEAFKAACLEVEEEEKKAEQKAPSIMNVTQDIAQNFLGEKPAQQKHIPKKNIGEPVIRPVEFRRIDLSRDLG
;
A
#
# COMPACT_ATOMS: atom_id res chain seq x y z
N MET A 1 -76.36 63.72 -55.14
CA MET A 1 -75.06 63.29 -55.72
C MET A 1 -73.94 63.21 -54.67
N ASN A 2 -73.80 64.21 -53.78
CA ASN A 2 -72.69 64.28 -52.81
C ASN A 2 -72.63 63.12 -51.79
N VAL A 3 -73.77 62.55 -51.38
CA VAL A 3 -73.81 61.45 -50.39
C VAL A 3 -73.23 60.14 -50.95
N ILE A 4 -73.44 59.87 -52.25
CA ILE A 4 -72.93 58.66 -52.91
C ILE A 4 -71.41 58.75 -53.11
N LEU A 5 -70.90 59.94 -53.44
CA LEU A 5 -69.47 60.22 -53.51
C LEU A 5 -68.79 60.04 -52.14
N LEU A 6 -69.41 60.53 -51.07
CA LEU A 6 -68.89 60.43 -49.71
C LEU A 6 -68.90 58.97 -49.22
N ALA A 7 -69.96 58.21 -49.51
CA ALA A 7 -70.02 56.78 -49.24
C ALA A 7 -68.96 55.98 -50.03
N GLY A 8 -68.71 56.35 -51.29
CA GLY A 8 -67.65 55.78 -52.11
C GLY A 8 -66.25 56.03 -51.53
N ILE A 9 -65.99 57.25 -51.06
CA ILE A 9 -64.71 57.62 -50.45
C ILE A 9 -64.51 56.90 -49.11
N VAL A 10 -65.55 56.81 -48.27
CA VAL A 10 -65.48 56.05 -47.01
C VAL A 10 -65.27 54.55 -47.27
N GLY A 11 -65.96 53.99 -48.26
CA GLY A 11 -65.76 52.60 -48.67
C GLY A 11 -64.34 52.32 -49.20
N MET A 12 -63.78 53.25 -49.97
CA MET A 12 -62.40 53.20 -50.47
C MET A 12 -61.40 53.32 -49.31
N TRP A 13 -61.66 54.20 -48.35
CA TRP A 13 -60.79 54.42 -47.19
C TRP A 13 -60.77 53.21 -46.25
N VAL A 14 -61.93 52.61 -45.97
CA VAL A 14 -62.04 51.36 -45.20
C VAL A 14 -61.36 50.19 -45.94
N ARG A 15 -61.40 50.17 -47.27
CA ARG A 15 -60.74 49.14 -48.07
C ARG A 15 -59.21 49.31 -48.11
N LEU A 16 -58.71 50.54 -48.10
CA LEU A 16 -57.26 50.82 -48.03
C LEU A 16 -56.68 50.63 -46.62
N ASN A 17 -57.44 50.94 -45.56
CA ASN A 17 -57.01 50.75 -44.17
C ASN A 17 -57.24 49.32 -43.64
N ARG A 18 -57.67 48.39 -44.48
CA ARG A 18 -57.69 46.98 -44.06
C ARG A 18 -56.24 46.51 -43.97
N PRO A 19 -55.75 46.16 -42.77
CA PRO A 19 -54.39 45.64 -42.63
C PRO A 19 -54.25 44.42 -43.54
N PRO A 20 -53.11 44.28 -44.25
CA PRO A 20 -52.84 43.10 -45.05
C PRO A 20 -53.05 41.89 -44.14
N LYS A 21 -53.92 40.96 -44.56
CA LYS A 21 -54.15 39.73 -43.82
C LYS A 21 -52.82 38.98 -43.79
N ASP A 22 -52.13 39.03 -42.65
CA ASP A 22 -50.89 38.28 -42.45
C ASP A 22 -51.13 36.82 -42.84
N ASP A 23 -50.29 36.29 -43.73
CA ASP A 23 -50.48 34.95 -44.23
C ASP A 23 -50.48 33.96 -43.05
N PRO A 24 -51.53 33.14 -42.89
CA PRO A 24 -51.67 32.25 -41.73
C PRO A 24 -50.53 31.23 -41.61
N ARG A 25 -49.75 31.03 -42.68
CA ARG A 25 -48.54 30.18 -42.69
C ARG A 25 -47.34 30.89 -42.05
N LEU A 26 -47.21 32.20 -42.24
CA LEU A 26 -46.13 33.00 -41.67
C LEU A 26 -46.34 33.22 -40.18
N SER A 27 -47.58 33.52 -39.76
CA SER A 27 -47.96 33.65 -38.35
C SER A 27 -47.74 32.34 -37.57
N LYS A 28 -48.15 31.19 -38.12
CA LYS A 28 -47.89 29.87 -37.52
C LYS A 28 -46.39 29.52 -37.49
N GLY A 29 -45.64 29.90 -38.52
CA GLY A 29 -44.19 29.71 -38.57
C GLY A 29 -43.46 30.53 -37.50
N LEU A 30 -43.86 31.80 -37.32
CA LEU A 30 -43.33 32.68 -36.28
C LEU A 30 -43.69 32.17 -34.87
N GLN A 31 -44.92 31.69 -34.68
CA GLN A 31 -45.36 31.10 -33.41
C GLN A 31 -44.59 29.83 -33.07
N LEU A 32 -44.25 28.99 -34.05
CA LEU A 32 -43.40 27.80 -33.86
C LEU A 32 -41.96 28.16 -33.53
N LEU A 33 -41.43 29.25 -34.08
CA LEU A 33 -40.08 29.72 -33.73
C LEU A 33 -40.07 30.30 -32.32
N GLN A 34 -41.08 31.09 -31.94
CA GLN A 34 -41.19 31.62 -30.59
C GLN A 34 -41.35 30.50 -29.56
N SER A 35 -42.14 29.46 -29.86
CA SER A 35 -42.25 28.31 -28.97
C SER A 35 -40.96 27.49 -28.90
N LYS A 36 -40.22 27.35 -30.00
CA LYS A 36 -38.90 26.70 -29.99
C LYS A 36 -37.85 27.50 -29.24
N ILE A 37 -37.86 28.83 -29.35
CA ILE A 37 -36.96 29.71 -28.59
C ILE A 37 -37.27 29.57 -27.11
N ALA A 38 -38.55 29.62 -26.71
CA ALA A 38 -38.95 29.43 -25.31
C ALA A 38 -38.56 28.05 -24.76
N VAL A 39 -38.66 26.98 -25.56
CA VAL A 39 -38.22 25.63 -25.15
C VAL A 39 -36.70 25.53 -25.07
N LEU A 40 -35.97 26.17 -25.98
CA LEU A 40 -34.50 26.18 -25.93
C LEU A 40 -33.98 27.02 -24.76
N GLU A 41 -34.66 28.11 -24.43
CA GLU A 41 -34.38 28.92 -23.25
C GLU A 41 -34.60 28.11 -21.97
N ASP A 42 -35.74 27.43 -21.83
CA ASP A 42 -36.01 26.54 -20.68
C ASP A 42 -35.01 25.39 -20.57
N LEU A 43 -34.62 24.77 -21.70
CA LEU A 43 -33.58 23.74 -21.71
C LEU A 43 -32.20 24.32 -21.38
N SER A 44 -31.89 25.55 -21.80
CA SER A 44 -30.66 26.25 -21.47
C SER A 44 -30.59 26.53 -19.97
N ASP A 45 -31.64 27.12 -19.39
CA ASP A 45 -31.74 27.42 -17.96
C ASP A 45 -31.64 26.14 -17.11
N ARG A 46 -32.30 25.07 -17.57
CA ARG A 46 -32.21 23.76 -16.91
C ARG A 46 -30.82 23.14 -17.00
N THR A 47 -30.13 23.34 -18.12
CA THR A 47 -28.74 22.84 -18.27
C THR A 47 -27.80 23.65 -17.39
N GLU A 48 -27.95 24.97 -17.33
CA GLU A 48 -27.13 25.84 -16.48
C GLU A 48 -27.30 25.48 -14.99
N THR A 49 -28.54 25.27 -14.54
CA THR A 49 -28.80 24.83 -13.17
C THR A 49 -28.20 23.45 -12.87
N GLN A 50 -28.27 22.50 -13.80
CA GLN A 50 -27.64 21.19 -13.64
C GLN A 50 -26.11 21.27 -13.59
N VAL A 51 -25.49 22.11 -14.43
CA VAL A 51 -24.04 22.33 -14.43
C VAL A 51 -23.59 22.97 -13.12
N ASN A 52 -24.35 23.92 -12.59
CA ASN A 52 -24.07 24.54 -11.30
C ASN A 52 -24.18 23.53 -10.15
N GLN A 53 -25.20 22.67 -10.17
CA GLN A 53 -25.35 21.58 -9.19
C GLN A 53 -24.21 20.56 -9.27
N LEU A 54 -23.81 20.16 -10.48
CA LEU A 54 -22.69 19.25 -10.70
C LEU A 54 -21.37 19.85 -10.22
N THR A 55 -21.13 21.13 -10.50
CA THR A 55 -19.96 21.86 -10.02
C THR A 55 -19.91 21.88 -8.49
N ALA A 56 -21.04 22.20 -7.83
CA ALA A 56 -21.11 22.19 -6.37
C ALA A 56 -20.88 20.79 -5.77
N LEU A 57 -21.43 19.74 -6.37
CA LEU A 57 -21.22 18.36 -5.94
C LEU A 57 -19.76 17.95 -6.12
N LEU A 58 -19.14 18.33 -7.24
CA LEU A 58 -17.73 18.07 -7.52
C LEU A 58 -16.84 18.74 -6.48
N GLU A 59 -17.06 20.02 -6.17
CA GLU A 59 -16.33 20.72 -5.11
C GLU A 59 -16.47 20.05 -3.75
N GLN A 60 -17.68 19.58 -3.41
CA GLN A 60 -17.91 18.82 -2.18
C GLN A 60 -17.12 17.51 -2.18
N LYS A 61 -17.13 16.77 -3.30
CA LYS A 61 -16.40 15.50 -3.39
C LYS A 61 -14.89 15.68 -3.35
N VAL A 62 -14.36 16.77 -3.92
CA VAL A 62 -12.95 17.12 -3.79
C VAL A 62 -12.58 17.34 -2.32
N LYS A 63 -13.42 18.07 -1.56
CA LYS A 63 -13.21 18.28 -0.12
C LYS A 63 -13.27 16.96 0.67
N ASP A 64 -14.24 16.09 0.37
CA ASP A 64 -14.35 14.76 1.01
C ASP A 64 -13.10 13.92 0.76
N ILE A 65 -12.60 13.89 -0.49
CA ILE A 65 -11.39 13.15 -0.86
C ILE A 65 -10.18 13.72 -0.15
N GLN A 66 -10.02 15.05 -0.12
CA GLN A 66 -8.91 15.70 0.56
C GLN A 66 -8.90 15.39 2.07
N ALA A 67 -10.06 15.40 2.73
CA ALA A 67 -10.18 15.01 4.13
C ALA A 67 -9.79 13.54 4.35
N LYS A 68 -10.19 12.65 3.44
CA LYS A 68 -9.84 11.22 3.53
C LYS A 68 -8.35 10.98 3.30
N ILE A 69 -7.72 11.69 2.36
CA ILE A 69 -6.27 11.64 2.15
C ILE A 69 -5.53 12.05 3.43
N GLN A 70 -5.91 13.18 4.04
CA GLN A 70 -5.29 13.63 5.29
C GLN A 70 -5.50 12.64 6.46
N ALA A 71 -6.65 11.98 6.52
CA ALA A 71 -6.90 10.94 7.51
C ALA A 71 -6.00 9.71 7.30
N SER A 72 -5.84 9.28 6.04
CA SER A 72 -4.93 8.18 5.68
C SER A 72 -3.47 8.52 5.96
N GLU A 73 -3.01 9.73 5.64
CA GLU A 73 -1.64 10.18 5.97
C GLU A 73 -1.37 10.12 7.47
N LYS A 74 -2.33 10.53 8.30
CA LYS A 74 -2.22 10.40 9.77
C LYS A 74 -2.15 8.95 10.23
N GLN A 75 -2.86 8.03 9.57
CA GLN A 75 -2.80 6.61 9.90
C GLN A 75 -1.46 6.00 9.49
N ILE A 76 -0.96 6.32 8.30
CA ILE A 76 0.37 5.88 7.83
C ILE A 76 1.44 6.33 8.82
N ALA A 77 1.43 7.61 9.23
CA ALA A 77 2.40 8.12 10.21
C ALA A 77 2.34 7.37 11.56
N LYS A 78 1.15 6.96 12.02
CA LYS A 78 1.00 6.15 13.23
C LYS A 78 1.54 4.73 13.04
N ILE A 79 1.31 4.13 11.88
CA ILE A 79 1.82 2.80 11.53
C ILE A 79 3.34 2.84 11.45
N ASP A 80 3.94 3.86 10.82
CA ASP A 80 5.38 4.02 10.75
C ASP A 80 6.01 4.13 12.15
N GLN A 81 5.41 4.94 13.03
CA GLN A 81 5.86 5.06 14.42
C GLN A 81 5.74 3.72 15.19
N SER A 82 4.64 2.99 14.98
CA SER A 82 4.42 1.66 15.56
C SER A 82 5.46 0.66 15.07
N MET A 83 5.70 0.63 13.76
CA MET A 83 6.67 -0.24 13.10
C MET A 83 8.08 0.02 13.63
N GLN A 84 8.45 1.29 13.79
CA GLN A 84 9.77 1.67 14.28
C GLN A 84 9.99 1.22 15.74
N LYS A 85 8.99 1.40 16.61
CA LYS A 85 9.03 0.86 17.98
C LYS A 85 9.11 -0.65 18.00
N SER A 86 8.33 -1.33 17.16
CA SER A 86 8.36 -2.80 17.06
C SER A 86 9.72 -3.30 16.57
N LEU A 87 10.37 -2.58 15.66
CA LEU A 87 11.72 -2.91 15.19
C LEU A 87 12.76 -2.72 16.31
N GLU A 88 12.68 -1.62 17.07
CA GLU A 88 13.54 -1.41 18.24
C GLU A 88 13.37 -2.52 19.27
N VAL A 89 12.12 -2.88 19.58
CA VAL A 89 11.80 -3.97 20.50
C VAL A 89 12.31 -5.31 19.97
N ALA A 90 12.10 -5.61 18.68
CA ALA A 90 12.61 -6.82 18.05
C ALA A 90 14.13 -6.89 18.09
N LYS A 91 14.83 -5.77 17.89
CA LYS A 91 16.30 -5.69 18.01
C LYS A 91 16.75 -5.99 19.44
N ILE A 92 16.08 -5.41 20.44
CA ILE A 92 16.35 -5.69 21.86
C ILE A 92 16.13 -7.18 22.17
N PHE A 93 15.08 -7.80 21.61
CA PHE A 93 14.81 -9.22 21.82
C PHE A 93 15.78 -10.14 21.07
N GLN A 94 16.19 -9.80 19.85
CA GLN A 94 17.24 -10.54 19.14
C GLN A 94 18.57 -10.51 19.90
N ASP A 95 18.93 -9.36 20.48
CA ASP A 95 20.17 -9.20 21.24
C ASP A 95 20.13 -9.88 22.62
N ARG A 96 18.93 -10.00 23.22
CA ARG A 96 18.76 -10.48 24.60
C ARG A 96 18.34 -11.94 24.71
N ILE A 97 17.84 -12.56 23.64
CA ILE A 97 17.48 -13.97 23.64
C ILE A 97 18.73 -14.78 23.26
N PRO A 98 19.33 -15.57 24.17
CA PRO A 98 20.46 -16.41 23.85
C PRO A 98 19.98 -17.57 22.96
N HIS A 99 19.97 -17.35 21.64
CA HIS A 99 19.49 -18.35 20.68
C HIS A 99 20.28 -19.67 20.77
N ASN A 100 21.58 -19.61 21.05
CA ASN A 100 22.40 -20.80 21.26
C ASN A 100 21.92 -21.61 22.47
N GLU A 101 21.60 -20.96 23.59
CA GLU A 101 21.07 -21.67 24.77
C GLU A 101 19.69 -22.26 24.50
N ILE A 102 18.83 -21.60 23.73
CA ILE A 102 17.52 -22.16 23.37
C ILE A 102 17.68 -23.41 22.51
N VAL A 103 18.59 -23.39 21.53
CA VAL A 103 18.88 -24.56 20.69
C VAL A 103 19.45 -25.71 21.53
N GLU A 104 20.35 -25.43 22.47
CA GLU A 104 20.89 -26.43 23.40
C GLU A 104 19.81 -27.00 24.34
N ARG A 105 18.91 -26.15 24.85
CA ARG A 105 17.76 -26.58 25.67
C ARG A 105 16.80 -27.45 24.86
N GLN A 106 16.47 -27.05 23.63
CA GLN A 106 15.63 -27.86 22.74
C GLN A 106 16.26 -29.22 22.45
N ASN A 107 17.57 -29.27 22.17
CA ASN A 107 18.24 -30.55 21.96
C ASN A 107 18.20 -31.43 23.22
N THR A 108 18.43 -30.83 24.40
CA THR A 108 18.36 -31.53 25.68
C THR A 108 16.96 -32.08 25.97
N ILE A 109 15.90 -31.30 25.70
CA ILE A 109 14.49 -31.73 25.80
C ILE A 109 14.24 -32.99 24.98
N LYS A 110 14.75 -33.05 23.74
CA LYS A 110 14.51 -34.20 22.86
C LYS A 110 15.14 -35.47 23.43
N TYR A 111 16.35 -35.38 23.97
CA TYR A 111 17.03 -36.51 24.61
C TYR A 111 16.34 -36.93 25.92
N VAL A 112 15.89 -35.97 26.74
CA VAL A 112 15.14 -36.24 27.98
C VAL A 112 13.80 -36.92 27.67
N LYS A 113 13.07 -36.45 26.65
CA LYS A 113 11.81 -37.04 26.21
C LYS A 113 12.00 -38.47 25.69
N ALA A 114 13.01 -38.69 24.85
CA ALA A 114 13.37 -40.03 24.36
C ALA A 114 13.75 -40.98 25.51
N ALA A 115 14.50 -40.49 26.50
CA ALA A 115 14.88 -41.27 27.67
C ALA A 115 13.68 -41.61 28.58
N ARG A 116 12.74 -40.67 28.77
CA ARG A 116 11.49 -40.92 29.51
C ARG A 116 10.64 -41.99 28.84
N MET A 117 10.45 -41.91 27.52
CA MET A 117 9.70 -42.93 26.76
C MET A 117 10.39 -44.29 26.75
N ALA A 118 11.72 -44.32 26.62
CA ALA A 118 12.51 -45.55 26.72
C ALA A 118 12.37 -46.25 28.08
N HIS A 119 12.37 -45.48 29.17
CA HIS A 119 12.20 -46.01 30.52
C HIS A 119 10.77 -46.52 30.79
N GLN A 120 9.77 -45.88 30.17
CA GLN A 120 8.38 -46.37 30.15
C GLN A 120 8.22 -47.67 29.35
N GLY A 121 9.25 -48.12 28.63
CA GLY A 121 9.26 -49.37 27.88
C GLY A 121 8.73 -49.25 26.45
N ALA A 122 8.65 -48.04 25.90
CA ALA A 122 8.25 -47.82 24.51
C ALA A 122 9.26 -48.45 23.53
N ASP A 123 8.77 -48.96 22.40
CA ASP A 123 9.63 -49.56 21.38
C ASP A 123 10.42 -48.48 20.60
N ILE A 124 11.53 -48.89 19.99
CA ILE A 124 12.42 -47.99 19.23
C ILE A 124 11.66 -47.27 18.11
N GLU A 125 10.71 -47.96 17.48
CA GLU A 125 9.89 -47.40 16.39
C GLU A 125 8.86 -46.38 16.90
N GLU A 126 8.32 -46.59 18.10
CA GLU A 126 7.38 -45.66 18.74
C GLU A 126 8.08 -44.39 19.21
N ILE A 127 9.29 -44.52 19.77
CA ILE A 127 10.14 -43.37 20.14
C ILE A 127 10.53 -42.58 18.89
N ALA A 128 10.86 -43.24 17.79
CA ALA A 128 11.19 -42.56 16.53
C ALA A 128 10.00 -41.81 15.93
N ALA A 129 8.78 -42.31 16.12
CA ALA A 129 7.56 -41.61 15.69
C ALA A 129 7.27 -40.35 16.51
N GLN A 130 7.55 -40.38 17.83
CA GLN A 130 7.29 -39.25 18.73
C GLN A 130 8.46 -38.24 18.82
N CYS A 131 9.69 -38.70 18.52
CA CYS A 131 10.90 -37.90 18.47
C CYS A 131 11.62 -38.08 17.11
N PRO A 132 11.05 -37.55 16.01
CA PRO A 132 11.60 -37.74 14.66
C PRO A 132 12.96 -37.04 14.44
N GLU A 133 13.37 -36.18 15.37
CA GLU A 133 14.61 -35.43 15.29
C GLU A 133 15.84 -36.23 15.73
N LEU A 134 15.66 -37.34 16.44
CA LEU A 134 16.77 -38.22 16.83
C LEU A 134 16.99 -39.30 15.78
N SER A 135 18.25 -39.63 15.51
CA SER A 135 18.58 -40.75 14.63
C SER A 135 18.26 -42.09 15.30
N ARG A 136 17.96 -43.11 14.48
CA ARG A 136 17.62 -44.47 14.97
C ARG A 136 18.72 -45.05 15.88
N GLY A 137 19.99 -44.78 15.58
CA GLY A 137 21.12 -45.22 16.40
C GLY A 137 21.23 -44.53 17.77
N GLU A 138 20.87 -43.25 17.86
CA GLU A 138 20.80 -42.53 19.14
C GLU A 138 19.64 -43.05 20.00
N ILE A 139 18.48 -43.32 19.38
CA ILE A 139 17.32 -43.88 20.07
C ILE A 139 17.65 -45.27 20.63
N GLU A 140 18.30 -46.14 19.84
CA GLU A 140 18.75 -47.47 20.30
C GLU A 140 19.71 -47.37 21.49
N PHE A 141 20.62 -46.41 21.47
CA PHE A 141 21.55 -46.17 22.57
C PHE A 141 20.81 -45.69 23.83
N ILE A 142 19.93 -44.70 23.70
CA ILE A 142 19.13 -44.17 24.81
C ILE A 142 18.22 -45.24 25.40
N ALA A 143 17.58 -46.04 24.55
CA ALA A 143 16.74 -47.16 24.93
C ALA A 143 17.54 -48.21 25.72
N LYS A 144 18.76 -48.54 25.29
CA LYS A 144 19.62 -49.50 25.99
C LYS A 144 20.12 -49.00 27.33
N VAL A 145 20.43 -47.70 27.44
CA VAL A 145 21.02 -47.11 28.65
C VAL A 145 19.97 -46.80 29.71
N ASN A 146 18.75 -46.39 29.31
CA ASN A 146 17.70 -45.94 30.24
C ASN A 146 16.59 -46.98 30.50
N ARG A 147 16.70 -48.19 29.92
CA ARG A 147 15.69 -49.26 30.07
C ARG A 147 15.45 -49.67 31.52
N ASP A 148 16.55 -49.88 32.25
CA ASP A 148 16.52 -50.47 33.59
C ASP A 148 16.57 -49.40 34.68
N GLN A 149 17.24 -48.28 34.42
CA GLN A 149 17.36 -47.16 35.35
C GLN A 149 17.49 -45.85 34.57
N LEU A 150 16.62 -44.88 34.87
CA LEU A 150 16.74 -43.54 34.32
C LEU A 150 18.05 -42.89 34.81
N MET A 151 18.89 -42.42 33.89
CA MET A 151 20.20 -41.85 34.24
C MET A 151 20.12 -40.46 34.89
N PHE A 152 18.92 -39.86 34.94
CA PHE A 152 18.67 -38.58 35.59
C PHE A 152 17.48 -38.67 36.54
N CYS A 153 17.46 -37.82 37.55
CA CYS A 153 16.33 -37.69 38.47
C CYS A 153 15.32 -36.70 37.89
N GLU A 154 14.05 -37.11 37.76
CA GLU A 154 13.01 -36.26 37.20
C GLU A 154 12.79 -34.97 38.01
N GLU A 155 12.95 -35.03 39.33
CA GLU A 155 12.83 -33.87 40.24
C GLU A 155 14.01 -32.88 40.15
N SER A 156 15.13 -33.29 39.54
CA SER A 156 16.31 -32.43 39.37
C SER A 156 16.35 -31.74 38.01
N LEU A 157 15.36 -31.98 37.16
CA LEU A 157 15.26 -31.32 35.86
C LEU A 157 14.79 -29.87 36.04
N PRO A 158 15.39 -28.91 35.32
CA PRO A 158 14.86 -27.55 35.25
C PRO A 158 13.42 -27.52 34.76
N GLU A 159 12.62 -26.54 35.19
CA GLU A 159 11.18 -26.41 34.86
C GLU A 159 10.92 -26.47 33.33
N TRP A 160 11.80 -25.89 32.51
CA TRP A 160 11.68 -25.93 31.04
C TRP A 160 11.81 -27.33 30.43
N ALA A 161 12.47 -28.28 31.11
CA ALA A 161 12.60 -29.67 30.68
C ALA A 161 11.55 -30.59 31.33
N ALA A 162 10.89 -30.13 32.40
CA ALA A 162 9.87 -30.89 33.11
C ALA A 162 8.52 -30.91 32.36
N HIS A 163 8.16 -29.83 31.65
CA HIS A 163 6.84 -29.60 31.04
C HIS A 163 6.74 -29.92 29.53
N THR A 164 7.47 -30.92 29.04
CA THR A 164 7.48 -31.27 27.60
C THR A 164 6.19 -31.88 27.05
N ASP A 165 5.23 -32.21 27.91
CA ASP A 165 4.06 -33.01 27.55
C ASP A 165 2.79 -32.16 27.28
N GLU A 166 2.79 -30.84 27.57
CA GLU A 166 1.58 -30.00 27.49
C GLU A 166 1.68 -28.74 26.59
N GLU A 167 2.88 -28.15 26.39
CA GLU A 167 2.97 -26.82 25.74
C GLU A 167 3.02 -26.83 24.21
N THR A 168 3.51 -27.90 23.56
CA THR A 168 3.64 -27.95 22.10
C THR A 168 2.31 -27.98 21.35
N ALA A 169 1.20 -28.26 22.05
CA ALA A 169 -0.15 -28.26 21.46
C ALA A 169 -0.86 -26.89 21.52
N MET A 170 -0.37 -25.94 22.34
CA MET A 170 -1.05 -24.63 22.51
C MET A 170 -0.49 -23.52 21.62
N THR A 171 0.74 -23.62 21.10
CA THR A 171 1.33 -22.56 20.27
C THR A 171 0.86 -22.52 18.82
N ASP A 172 0.38 -23.64 18.26
CA ASP A 172 -0.05 -23.72 16.84
C ASP A 172 -1.49 -23.23 16.59
N SER A 173 -2.21 -22.81 17.64
CA SER A 173 -3.57 -22.27 17.54
C SER A 173 -3.71 -20.84 18.05
N SER A 174 -2.62 -20.07 18.04
CA SER A 174 -2.68 -18.62 18.23
C SER A 174 -3.28 -17.95 16.99
N ASP A 175 -4.61 -18.05 16.92
CA ASP A 175 -5.51 -17.34 16.03
C ASP A 175 -5.20 -15.83 16.09
N LEU A 176 -4.53 -15.32 15.06
CA LEU A 176 -4.15 -13.91 14.90
C LEU A 176 -5.35 -13.01 14.55
N SER A 177 -6.59 -13.51 14.65
CA SER A 177 -7.79 -12.73 14.31
C SER A 177 -8.21 -11.71 15.38
N ASP A 178 -7.61 -11.71 16.57
CA ASP A 178 -8.04 -10.87 17.70
C ASP A 178 -7.08 -9.70 18.04
N VAL A 179 -6.29 -9.24 17.07
CA VAL A 179 -5.38 -8.07 17.25
C VAL A 179 -6.15 -6.73 17.27
N ASP A 180 -7.42 -6.71 16.83
CA ASP A 180 -8.23 -5.49 16.80
C ASP A 180 -8.96 -5.17 18.13
N ASN A 181 -8.89 -6.06 19.14
CA ASN A 181 -9.56 -5.87 20.43
C ASN A 181 -8.60 -5.75 21.63
N ILE A 182 -7.38 -5.25 21.40
CA ILE A 182 -6.53 -4.78 22.51
C ILE A 182 -7.01 -3.39 22.92
N SER A 183 -8.18 -3.34 23.57
CA SER A 183 -8.55 -2.18 24.37
C SER A 183 -7.52 -2.06 25.48
N PHE A 184 -6.66 -1.03 25.40
CA PHE A 184 -5.70 -0.65 26.42
C PHE A 184 -6.44 -0.47 27.77
N GLY A 185 -6.51 -1.56 28.53
CA GLY A 185 -7.08 -1.60 29.86
C GLY A 185 -6.34 -0.64 30.80
N ALA A 186 -7.10 -0.12 31.75
CA ALA A 186 -6.78 0.93 32.73
C ALA A 186 -5.29 1.06 33.11
N PRO A 187 -4.78 2.30 33.27
CA PRO A 187 -3.38 2.53 33.59
C PRO A 187 -3.03 1.85 34.92
N LEU A 188 -2.13 0.89 34.84
CA LEU A 188 -1.45 0.29 35.99
C LEU A 188 -0.91 1.42 36.88
N GLN A 189 -1.48 1.54 38.08
CA GLN A 189 -0.98 2.44 39.11
C GLN A 189 0.43 1.99 39.48
N ARG A 190 1.41 2.74 38.99
CA ARG A 190 2.83 2.54 39.27
C ARG A 190 3.08 2.86 40.74
N GLU A 191 3.49 1.84 41.51
CA GLU A 191 4.03 2.05 42.84
C GLU A 191 5.21 3.02 42.78
N LYS A 192 5.19 4.00 43.69
CA LYS A 192 6.27 4.95 43.92
C LYS A 192 7.47 4.18 44.48
N THR A 193 8.65 4.35 43.90
CA THR A 193 9.82 5.03 44.51
C THR A 193 11.09 4.67 43.74
N SER A 194 11.55 5.57 42.87
CA SER A 194 12.98 5.88 42.67
C SER A 194 13.07 7.21 41.91
N ASP A 195 13.67 8.21 42.56
CA ASP A 195 14.09 9.54 42.11
C ASP A 195 13.58 10.09 40.76
N ILE A 196 12.54 10.92 40.84
CA ILE A 196 11.94 11.66 39.71
C ILE A 196 12.78 12.91 39.36
N SER A 197 13.72 13.32 40.22
CA SER A 197 14.53 14.53 39.99
C SER A 197 15.61 14.38 38.91
N SER A 198 16.04 13.16 38.57
CA SER A 198 16.98 12.92 37.46
C SER A 198 16.30 12.79 36.09
N ILE A 199 14.97 12.59 36.07
CA ILE A 199 14.19 12.43 34.83
C ILE A 199 13.88 13.79 34.18
N PHE A 200 13.93 14.88 34.94
CA PHE A 200 13.69 16.25 34.46
C PHE A 200 14.97 17.08 34.24
N GLU A 201 16.16 16.47 34.35
CA GLU A 201 17.33 17.09 33.72
C GLU A 201 17.10 17.07 32.21
N VAL A 202 16.66 18.21 31.68
CA VAL A 202 16.64 18.49 30.25
C VAL A 202 18.01 18.08 29.72
N PRO A 203 18.12 17.05 28.86
CA PRO A 203 19.39 16.68 28.26
C PRO A 203 19.96 17.95 27.65
N ARG A 204 21.08 18.43 28.18
CA ARG A 204 21.76 19.59 27.59
C ARG A 204 22.17 19.11 26.21
N ASN A 205 21.42 19.53 25.19
CA ASN A 205 21.68 19.22 23.80
C ASN A 205 23.18 19.32 23.55
N GLU A 206 23.79 18.21 23.13
CA GLU A 206 25.18 18.12 22.72
C GLU A 206 25.36 18.90 21.42
N ASN A 207 25.27 20.23 21.51
CA ASN A 207 25.46 21.17 20.40
C ASN A 207 26.82 20.96 19.74
N ASP A 208 27.81 20.44 20.48
CA ASP A 208 29.13 20.13 19.94
C ASP A 208 29.15 18.87 19.08
N GLN A 209 28.30 17.88 19.36
CA GLN A 209 28.17 16.70 18.49
C GLN A 209 27.39 17.05 17.21
N LEU A 210 26.34 17.86 17.30
CA LEU A 210 25.63 18.38 16.12
C LEU A 210 26.53 19.26 15.25
N LYS A 211 27.40 20.08 15.85
CA LYS A 211 28.39 20.89 15.10
C LYS A 211 29.40 20.00 14.40
N LYS A 212 29.95 18.98 15.07
CA LYS A 212 30.85 18.00 14.44
C LYS A 212 30.18 17.24 13.30
N LEU A 213 28.91 16.86 13.45
CA LEU A 213 28.14 16.20 12.40
C LEU A 213 27.89 17.15 11.22
N GLY A 214 27.58 18.42 11.48
CA GLY A 214 27.42 19.44 10.45
C GLY A 214 28.71 19.77 9.69
N GLU A 215 29.85 19.80 10.39
CA GLU A 215 31.18 19.97 9.76
C GLU A 215 31.57 18.75 8.92
N ALA A 216 31.32 17.53 9.41
CA ALA A 216 31.55 16.30 8.66
C ALA A 216 30.67 16.21 7.41
N PHE A 217 29.40 16.58 7.51
CA PHE A 217 28.48 16.61 6.37
C PHE A 217 28.92 17.65 5.32
N LYS A 218 29.33 18.85 5.75
CA LYS A 218 29.81 19.89 4.84
C LYS A 218 31.11 19.49 4.15
N ALA A 219 32.00 18.77 4.83
CA ALA A 219 33.21 18.21 4.23
C ALA A 219 32.88 17.15 3.16
N ALA A 220 31.94 16.25 3.43
CA ALA A 220 31.51 15.24 2.47
C ALA A 220 30.86 15.86 1.21
N CYS A 221 30.07 16.93 1.35
CA CYS A 221 29.50 17.63 0.20
C CYS A 221 30.57 18.29 -0.68
N LEU A 222 31.62 18.85 -0.08
CA LEU A 222 32.72 19.46 -0.83
C LEU A 222 33.56 18.41 -1.58
N GLU A 223 33.75 17.23 -0.98
CA GLU A 223 34.45 16.12 -1.62
C GLU A 223 33.72 15.62 -2.86
N VAL A 224 32.39 15.46 -2.78
CA VAL A 224 31.55 15.07 -3.92
C VAL A 224 31.58 16.15 -5.02
N GLU A 225 31.48 17.43 -4.66
CA GLU A 225 31.54 18.52 -5.63
C GLU A 225 32.91 18.60 -6.34
N GLU A 226 34.00 18.31 -5.61
CA GLU A 226 35.33 18.19 -6.21
C GLU A 226 35.48 16.97 -7.12
N GLU A 227 34.89 15.82 -6.75
CA GLU A 227 34.87 14.63 -7.59
C GLU A 227 34.05 14.85 -8.87
N GLU A 228 32.91 15.53 -8.79
CA GLU A 228 32.11 15.91 -9.95
C GLU A 228 32.90 16.84 -10.87
N LYS A 229 33.57 17.87 -10.34
CA LYS A 229 34.44 18.75 -11.15
C LYS A 229 35.62 18.02 -11.78
N LYS A 230 36.21 17.05 -11.07
CA LYS A 230 37.28 16.18 -11.61
C LYS A 230 36.76 15.21 -12.67
N ALA A 231 35.51 14.77 -12.56
CA ALA A 231 34.84 13.92 -13.54
C ALA A 231 34.43 14.70 -14.79
N GLU A 232 33.95 15.94 -14.65
CA GLU A 232 33.63 16.83 -15.77
C GLU A 232 34.88 17.18 -16.59
N GLN A 233 36.06 17.31 -15.96
CA GLN A 233 37.33 17.51 -16.68
C GLN A 233 37.85 16.25 -17.39
N LYS A 234 37.40 15.05 -16.99
CA LYS A 234 37.82 13.76 -17.57
C LYS A 234 36.83 13.20 -18.60
N ALA A 235 35.64 13.77 -18.74
CA ALA A 235 34.67 13.33 -19.72
C ALA A 235 35.02 13.87 -21.13
N PRO A 236 35.16 13.02 -22.16
CA PRO A 236 35.28 13.50 -23.53
C PRO A 236 33.98 14.20 -23.95
N SER A 237 34.11 15.39 -24.54
CA SER A 237 32.99 16.23 -24.97
C SER A 237 31.97 15.45 -25.82
N ILE A 238 30.69 15.57 -25.45
CA ILE A 238 29.51 14.93 -26.06
C ILE A 238 29.45 15.13 -27.59
N MET A 239 30.12 16.17 -28.13
CA MET A 239 30.24 16.39 -29.58
C MET A 239 30.92 15.23 -30.33
N ASN A 240 31.86 14.51 -29.71
CA ASN A 240 32.58 13.41 -30.38
C ASN A 240 31.69 12.16 -30.53
N VAL A 241 30.80 11.90 -29.57
CA VAL A 241 29.88 10.74 -29.60
C VAL A 241 28.82 10.92 -30.69
N THR A 242 28.34 12.15 -30.93
CA THR A 242 27.41 12.43 -32.03
C THR A 242 28.03 12.30 -33.42
N GLN A 243 29.34 12.50 -33.54
CA GLN A 243 30.03 12.44 -34.84
C GLN A 243 30.23 10.98 -35.30
N ASP A 244 30.49 10.06 -34.37
CA ASP A 244 30.61 8.62 -34.65
C ASP A 244 29.25 7.96 -34.95
N ILE A 245 28.16 8.43 -34.31
CA ILE A 245 26.81 7.92 -34.57
C ILE A 245 26.30 8.36 -35.95
N ALA A 246 26.62 9.58 -36.39
CA ALA A 246 26.21 10.08 -37.70
C ALA A 246 26.91 9.37 -38.87
N GLN A 247 28.17 8.93 -38.70
CA GLN A 247 28.88 8.19 -39.74
C GLN A 247 28.36 6.76 -39.93
N ASN A 248 27.90 6.11 -38.86
CA ASN A 248 27.34 4.75 -38.94
C ASN A 248 25.93 4.70 -39.54
N PHE A 249 25.15 5.80 -39.47
CA PHE A 249 23.76 5.82 -39.96
C PHE A 249 23.59 6.15 -41.45
N LEU A 250 24.62 6.67 -42.13
CA LEU A 250 24.56 7.03 -43.56
C LEU A 250 25.01 5.89 -44.50
N GLY A 251 25.36 4.72 -43.97
CA GLY A 251 26.00 3.63 -44.72
C GLY A 251 25.13 2.48 -45.22
N GLU A 252 23.87 2.32 -44.79
CA GLU A 252 23.07 1.12 -45.13
C GLU A 252 21.84 1.39 -46.02
N LYS A 253 21.74 0.59 -47.09
CA LYS A 253 20.68 0.60 -48.12
C LYS A 253 19.33 0.09 -47.59
N PRO A 254 18.20 0.48 -48.19
CA PRO A 254 16.88 0.20 -47.63
C PRO A 254 16.38 -1.22 -47.97
N ALA A 255 15.94 -1.96 -46.96
CA ALA A 255 15.18 -3.21 -47.10
C ALA A 255 13.80 -3.11 -46.42
N GLN A 256 12.78 -3.05 -47.26
CA GLN A 256 11.44 -3.67 -47.14
C GLN A 256 10.55 -3.30 -45.94
N GLN A 257 9.51 -2.52 -46.27
CA GLN A 257 8.28 -2.31 -45.52
C GLN A 257 7.51 -3.63 -45.30
N LYS A 258 7.08 -3.89 -44.07
CA LYS A 258 5.99 -4.83 -43.75
C LYS A 258 4.81 -4.09 -43.13
N HIS A 259 3.64 -4.34 -43.72
CA HIS A 259 2.32 -3.84 -43.35
C HIS A 259 1.92 -4.21 -41.90
N ILE A 260 1.36 -3.24 -41.17
CA ILE A 260 0.63 -3.45 -39.92
C ILE A 260 -0.87 -3.22 -40.20
N PRO A 261 -1.78 -4.16 -39.89
CA PRO A 261 -3.21 -3.93 -40.04
C PRO A 261 -3.78 -3.17 -38.83
N LYS A 262 -4.59 -2.15 -39.12
CA LYS A 262 -5.36 -1.36 -38.13
C LYS A 262 -6.45 -2.25 -37.50
N LYS A 263 -6.52 -2.29 -36.17
CA LYS A 263 -7.61 -2.92 -35.43
C LYS A 263 -8.41 -1.86 -34.68
N ASN A 264 -9.72 -1.91 -34.86
CA ASN A 264 -10.72 -0.99 -34.31
C ASN A 264 -10.70 -0.95 -32.77
N ILE A 265 -10.80 0.27 -32.24
CA ILE A 265 -10.95 0.56 -30.82
C ILE A 265 -12.44 0.43 -30.49
N GLY A 266 -12.79 -0.63 -29.76
CA GLY A 266 -14.08 -0.81 -29.10
C GLY A 266 -13.83 -1.24 -27.65
N GLU A 267 -14.52 -0.56 -26.73
CA GLU A 267 -14.69 -0.68 -25.27
C GLU A 267 -13.66 -1.47 -24.40
N PRO A 268 -13.25 -0.90 -23.24
CA PRO A 268 -12.30 -1.55 -22.33
C PRO A 268 -12.96 -2.71 -21.57
N VAL A 269 -12.75 -3.94 -22.05
CA VAL A 269 -13.02 -5.16 -21.27
C VAL A 269 -11.88 -5.35 -20.27
N ILE A 270 -12.14 -5.04 -19.00
CA ILE A 270 -11.23 -5.34 -17.88
C ILE A 270 -11.20 -6.86 -17.72
N ARG A 271 -10.06 -7.50 -18.00
CA ARG A 271 -9.82 -8.90 -17.63
C ARG A 271 -9.12 -8.95 -16.28
N PRO A 272 -9.60 -9.77 -15.33
CA PRO A 272 -8.88 -9.99 -14.09
C PRO A 272 -7.52 -10.64 -14.40
N VAL A 273 -6.45 -10.07 -13.84
CA VAL A 273 -5.11 -10.62 -13.89
C VAL A 273 -4.99 -11.61 -12.74
N GLU A 274 -4.92 -12.90 -13.05
CA GLU A 274 -4.53 -13.91 -12.07
C GLU A 274 -3.00 -14.02 -12.08
N PHE A 275 -2.41 -13.79 -10.90
CA PHE A 275 -0.99 -13.99 -10.70
C PHE A 275 -0.68 -15.48 -10.65
N ARG A 276 0.27 -15.92 -11.46
CA ARG A 276 0.80 -17.27 -11.41
C ARG A 276 1.52 -17.44 -10.06
N ARG A 277 1.06 -18.39 -9.23
CA ARG A 277 1.79 -18.76 -8.01
C ARG A 277 3.15 -19.31 -8.43
N ILE A 278 4.21 -18.74 -7.85
CA ILE A 278 5.58 -19.19 -8.08
C ILE A 278 5.72 -20.54 -7.38
N ASP A 279 5.94 -21.59 -8.16
CA ASP A 279 6.29 -22.91 -7.63
C ASP A 279 7.79 -22.92 -7.36
N LEU A 280 8.15 -22.75 -6.07
CA LEU A 280 9.54 -22.68 -5.59
C LEU A 280 10.38 -23.93 -5.92
N SER A 281 9.74 -25.05 -6.26
CA SER A 281 10.39 -26.29 -6.65
C SER A 281 10.80 -26.34 -8.13
N ARG A 282 10.22 -25.47 -8.97
CA ARG A 282 10.40 -25.52 -10.44
C ARG A 282 11.13 -24.32 -11.01
N ASP A 283 11.01 -23.16 -10.36
CA ASP A 283 11.57 -21.89 -10.86
C ASP A 283 12.95 -21.53 -10.25
N LEU A 284 13.46 -22.33 -9.31
CA LEU A 284 14.77 -22.16 -8.65
C LEU A 284 15.77 -23.31 -8.96
N GLY A 285 15.51 -24.10 -10.01
CA GLY A 285 16.39 -25.18 -10.48
C GLY A 285 17.34 -24.74 -11.60
#